data_AF-A0A2N1PXX2-F1
#
_entry.id   AF-A0A2N1PXX2-F1
#
_cell.length_a   1.000
_cell.length_b   1.000
_cell.length_c   1.000
_cell.angle_alpha   90.00
_cell.angle_beta   90.00
_cell.angle_gamma   90.00
#
_symmetry.space_group_name_H-M   'P 1'
#
loop_
_entity.id
_entity.type
_entity.pdbx_description
1 polymer ?
#
loop_
_entity_poly.entity_id
_entity_poly.type
_entity_poly.pdbx_seq_one_letter_code
_entity_poly.pdbx_strand_id
1 'polypeptide(L)'
;MNIRSMYYFSSISQFNIFSSFLDECKWKIEKQLLKERVIQYQSHPMFIQMRNKFNENDISIFPLKSEEIITWFDTMLILKRITSELFHKGISMENTSIFMEYPLIYGNHMRSDYLIVYDRLIIVLEFGMFNQDEKRSEERYTKKLQESINHRQILANMIHSNVEVVNYVMIYRPEYDRYIKREIVENINYNHNETKLLANFIANKVKLQQEFSALAQLEKISF
;
A
#
# COMPACT_ATOMS: atom_id res chain seq x y z
N MET A 1 -10.82 -19.11 -6.43
CA MET A 1 -11.07 -18.26 -5.24
C MET A 1 -11.44 -16.88 -5.75
N ASN A 2 -12.61 -16.33 -5.41
CA ASN A 2 -13.07 -15.05 -5.96
C ASN A 2 -13.07 -13.98 -4.86
N ILE A 3 -11.88 -13.49 -4.50
CA ILE A 3 -11.75 -12.35 -3.59
C ILE A 3 -11.89 -11.08 -4.43
N ARG A 4 -12.86 -10.22 -4.07
CA ARG A 4 -13.07 -8.95 -4.76
C ARG A 4 -11.95 -7.98 -4.37
N SER A 5 -11.22 -7.47 -5.36
CA SER A 5 -10.25 -6.38 -5.26
C SER A 5 -10.00 -5.81 -6.66
N MET A 6 -9.30 -4.68 -6.80
CA MET A 6 -8.88 -4.20 -8.13
C MET A 6 -7.82 -5.12 -8.73
N TYR A 7 -6.77 -5.38 -7.96
CA TYR A 7 -5.74 -6.35 -8.30
C TYR A 7 -5.49 -7.29 -7.13
N TYR A 8 -5.13 -8.53 -7.48
CA TYR A 8 -4.64 -9.55 -6.57
C TYR A 8 -3.30 -10.03 -7.11
N PHE A 9 -2.28 -9.90 -6.27
CA PHE A 9 -0.94 -10.43 -6.52
C PHE A 9 -0.72 -11.58 -5.55
N SER A 10 -0.53 -12.80 -6.05
CA SER A 10 -0.31 -13.97 -5.20
C SER A 10 1.10 -14.02 -4.62
N SER A 11 2.00 -13.15 -5.06
CA SER A 11 3.36 -12.99 -4.54
C SER A 11 3.87 -11.56 -4.69
N ILE A 12 4.87 -11.18 -3.87
CA ILE A 12 5.61 -9.92 -4.03
C ILE A 12 6.27 -9.83 -5.42
N SER A 13 6.75 -10.95 -5.96
CA SER A 13 7.35 -10.99 -7.29
C SER A 13 6.35 -10.55 -8.38
N GLN A 14 5.10 -11.04 -8.33
CA GLN A 14 4.07 -10.60 -9.26
C GLN A 14 3.78 -9.10 -9.14
N PHE A 15 3.71 -8.57 -7.92
CA PHE A 15 3.54 -7.14 -7.69
C PHE A 15 4.71 -6.32 -8.27
N ASN A 16 5.95 -6.76 -8.06
CA ASN A 16 7.14 -6.07 -8.56
C ASN A 16 7.24 -6.10 -10.09
N ILE A 17 6.83 -7.21 -10.73
CA ILE A 17 6.71 -7.30 -12.19
C ILE A 17 5.63 -6.35 -12.69
N PHE A 18 4.43 -6.38 -12.09
CA PHE A 18 3.33 -5.50 -12.50
C PHE A 18 3.69 -4.02 -12.40
N SER A 19 4.47 -3.65 -11.37
CA SER A 19 4.87 -2.27 -11.11
C SER A 19 6.21 -1.87 -11.75
N SER A 20 6.81 -2.70 -12.63
CA SER A 20 8.08 -2.38 -13.32
C SER A 20 7.98 -1.17 -14.24
N PHE A 21 6.80 -0.90 -14.80
CA PHE A 21 6.54 0.26 -15.68
C PHE A 21 6.90 1.60 -15.00
N LEU A 22 6.83 1.66 -13.67
CA LEU A 22 7.22 2.85 -12.90
C LEU A 22 8.71 3.17 -13.07
N ASP A 23 9.55 2.15 -13.21
CA ASP A 23 10.99 2.33 -13.43
C ASP A 23 11.24 2.76 -14.88
N GLU A 24 10.55 2.13 -15.83
CA GLU A 24 10.63 2.42 -17.28
C GLU A 24 10.26 3.87 -17.59
N CYS A 25 9.19 4.38 -16.98
CA CYS A 25 8.77 5.77 -17.13
C CYS A 25 9.50 6.74 -16.18
N LYS A 26 10.42 6.24 -15.33
CA LYS A 26 11.14 6.99 -14.29
C LYS A 26 10.17 7.80 -13.42
N TRP A 27 9.11 7.14 -12.96
CA TRP A 27 8.06 7.75 -12.15
C TRP A 27 8.65 8.48 -10.95
N LYS A 28 8.13 9.67 -10.68
CA LYS A 28 8.48 10.47 -9.51
C LYS A 28 7.21 10.85 -8.76
N ILE A 29 7.31 10.88 -7.43
CA ILE A 29 6.24 11.40 -6.59
C ILE A 29 6.31 12.93 -6.68
N GLU A 30 5.46 13.53 -7.51
CA GLU A 30 5.57 14.95 -7.82
C GLU A 30 4.78 15.83 -6.84
N LYS A 31 5.29 17.05 -6.60
CA LYS A 31 4.66 18.08 -5.80
C LYS A 31 3.44 18.72 -6.47
N GLN A 32 3.37 18.64 -7.80
CA GLN A 32 2.30 19.23 -8.61
C GLN A 32 0.91 18.68 -8.22
N LEU A 33 -0.12 19.47 -8.48
CA LEU A 33 -1.49 19.08 -8.15
C LEU A 33 -1.87 17.81 -8.90
N LEU A 34 -2.62 16.91 -8.25
CA LEU A 34 -3.04 15.64 -8.87
C LEU A 34 -3.73 15.86 -10.22
N LYS A 35 -4.54 16.92 -10.37
CA LYS A 35 -5.18 17.30 -11.64
C LYS A 35 -4.18 17.60 -12.76
N GLU A 36 -3.09 18.30 -12.44
CA GLU A 36 -2.04 18.61 -13.42
C GLU A 36 -1.28 17.34 -13.82
N ARG A 37 -1.06 16.45 -12.85
CA ARG A 37 -0.44 15.14 -13.09
C ARG A 37 -1.32 14.26 -13.96
N VAL A 38 -2.64 14.25 -13.74
CA VAL A 38 -3.60 13.55 -14.62
C VAL A 38 -3.47 14.03 -16.06
N ILE A 39 -3.46 15.35 -16.31
CA ILE A 39 -3.34 15.89 -17.67
C ILE A 39 -2.09 15.37 -18.37
N GLN A 40 -0.97 15.25 -17.66
CA GLN A 40 0.29 14.74 -18.20
C GLN A 40 0.26 13.22 -18.46
N TYR A 41 -0.32 12.43 -17.55
CA TYR A 41 -0.15 10.98 -17.53
C TYR A 41 -1.36 10.18 -18.01
N GLN A 42 -2.51 10.81 -18.25
CA GLN A 42 -3.77 10.12 -18.62
C GLN A 42 -3.71 9.29 -19.90
N SER A 43 -2.77 9.60 -20.81
CA SER A 43 -2.56 8.85 -22.06
C SER A 43 -1.65 7.64 -21.89
N HIS A 44 -1.01 7.47 -20.73
CA HIS A 44 -0.10 6.35 -20.48
C HIS A 44 -0.88 5.02 -20.52
N PRO A 45 -0.38 3.96 -21.19
CA PRO A 45 -1.10 2.70 -21.32
C PRO A 45 -1.54 2.10 -19.98
N MET A 46 -0.66 2.12 -18.98
CA MET A 46 -0.98 1.62 -17.64
C MET A 46 -2.06 2.46 -16.94
N PHE A 47 -2.15 3.76 -17.22
CA PHE A 47 -3.19 4.62 -16.64
C PHE A 47 -4.56 4.20 -17.16
N ILE A 48 -4.66 3.98 -18.48
CA ILE A 48 -5.89 3.51 -19.13
C ILE A 48 -6.25 2.11 -18.63
N GLN A 49 -5.27 1.22 -18.53
CA GLN A 49 -5.46 -0.15 -18.03
C GLN A 49 -6.03 -0.16 -16.61
N MET A 50 -5.45 0.61 -15.69
CA MET A 50 -5.93 0.71 -14.31
C MET A 50 -7.34 1.27 -14.24
N ARG A 51 -7.65 2.32 -15.01
CA ARG A 51 -9.01 2.88 -15.10
C ARG A 51 -10.02 1.82 -15.53
N ASN A 52 -9.72 1.08 -16.59
CA ASN A 52 -10.60 0.05 -17.10
C ASN A 52 -10.79 -1.06 -16.06
N LYS A 53 -9.70 -1.50 -15.42
CA LYS A 53 -9.73 -2.56 -14.42
C LYS A 53 -10.59 -2.22 -13.21
N PHE A 54 -10.53 -0.98 -12.74
CA PHE A 54 -11.39 -0.49 -11.65
C PHE A 54 -12.87 -0.63 -12.00
N ASN A 55 -13.25 -0.17 -13.20
CA ASN A 55 -14.64 -0.20 -13.67
C ASN A 55 -15.14 -1.63 -13.92
N GLU A 56 -14.29 -2.49 -14.47
CA GLU A 56 -14.61 -3.90 -14.75
C GLU A 56 -14.86 -4.71 -13.47
N ASN A 57 -14.12 -4.44 -12.39
CA ASN A 57 -14.24 -5.20 -11.14
C ASN A 57 -15.35 -4.67 -10.20
N ASP A 58 -15.99 -3.54 -10.55
CA ASP A 58 -17.11 -2.91 -9.83
C ASP A 58 -16.81 -2.70 -8.32
N ILE A 59 -15.56 -2.37 -7.98
CA ILE A 59 -15.11 -2.34 -6.58
C ILE A 59 -15.62 -1.13 -5.78
N SER A 60 -16.33 -0.20 -6.40
CA SER A 60 -16.92 0.96 -5.75
C SER A 60 -18.19 1.40 -6.45
N ILE A 61 -19.13 1.94 -5.65
CA ILE A 61 -20.32 2.61 -6.17
C ILE A 61 -20.03 4.05 -6.65
N PHE A 62 -18.89 4.61 -6.24
CA PHE A 62 -18.50 5.95 -6.63
C PHE A 62 -17.70 5.90 -7.94
N PRO A 63 -17.91 6.88 -8.84
CA PRO A 63 -17.13 6.95 -10.06
C PRO A 63 -15.65 7.18 -9.72
N LEU A 64 -14.77 6.47 -10.42
CA LEU A 64 -13.33 6.64 -10.27
C LEU A 64 -12.92 8.08 -10.58
N LYS A 65 -12.20 8.70 -9.66
CA LYS A 65 -11.51 9.97 -9.94
C LYS A 65 -10.17 9.65 -10.59
N SER A 66 -9.87 10.30 -11.72
CA SER A 66 -8.60 10.11 -12.43
C SER A 66 -7.37 10.36 -11.53
N GLU A 67 -7.50 11.25 -10.55
CA GLU A 67 -6.48 11.54 -9.55
C GLU A 67 -6.12 10.31 -8.69
N GLU A 68 -7.04 9.37 -8.46
CA GLU A 68 -6.77 8.14 -7.70
C GLU A 68 -5.70 7.28 -8.40
N ILE A 69 -5.72 7.23 -9.74
CA ILE A 69 -4.71 6.49 -10.53
C ILE A 69 -3.30 7.06 -10.32
N ILE A 70 -3.18 8.38 -10.17
CA ILE A 70 -1.89 9.01 -9.85
C ILE A 70 -1.42 8.57 -8.45
N THR A 71 -2.33 8.54 -7.47
CA THR A 71 -1.99 8.07 -6.11
C THR A 71 -1.65 6.59 -6.07
N TRP A 72 -2.26 5.77 -6.93
CA TRP A 72 -1.89 4.36 -7.10
C TRP A 72 -0.46 4.22 -7.60
N PHE A 73 -0.05 5.01 -8.59
CA PHE A 73 1.34 4.97 -9.07
C PHE A 73 2.34 5.39 -7.98
N ASP A 74 2.03 6.44 -7.21
CA ASP A 74 2.87 6.88 -6.10
C ASP A 74 3.01 5.80 -5.02
N THR A 75 1.89 5.22 -4.60
CA THR A 75 1.87 4.21 -3.53
C THR A 75 2.45 2.88 -3.97
N MET A 76 2.31 2.51 -5.25
CA MET A 76 3.01 1.35 -5.82
C MET A 76 4.53 1.56 -5.81
N LEU A 77 5.02 2.76 -6.16
CA LEU A 77 6.45 3.07 -6.07
C LEU A 77 6.97 2.95 -4.64
N ILE A 78 6.20 3.45 -3.66
CA ILE A 78 6.53 3.30 -2.24
C ILE A 78 6.54 1.82 -1.83
N LEU A 79 5.52 1.06 -2.23
CA LEU A 79 5.41 -0.36 -1.89
C LEU A 79 6.56 -1.18 -2.49
N LYS A 80 7.02 -0.87 -3.73
CA LYS A 80 8.25 -1.45 -4.29
C LYS A 80 9.46 -1.21 -3.39
N ARG A 81 9.64 0.03 -2.90
CA ARG A 81 10.75 0.35 -1.98
C ARG A 81 10.64 -0.43 -0.66
N ILE A 82 9.43 -0.59 -0.12
CA ILE A 82 9.19 -1.42 1.08
C ILE A 82 9.58 -2.88 0.83
N THR A 83 9.16 -3.45 -0.31
CA THR A 83 9.52 -4.84 -0.65
C THR A 83 11.03 -5.02 -0.80
N SER A 84 11.72 -4.01 -1.35
CA SER A 84 13.18 -3.99 -1.44
C SER A 84 13.84 -3.93 -0.06
N GLU A 85 13.36 -3.07 0.84
CA GLU A 85 13.87 -2.99 2.22
C GLU A 85 13.66 -4.30 3.00
N LEU A 86 12.52 -4.97 2.82
CA LEU A 86 12.25 -6.30 3.41
C LEU A 86 13.23 -7.36 2.87
N PHE A 87 13.49 -7.35 1.57
CA PHE A 87 14.46 -8.25 0.94
C PHE A 87 15.88 -8.04 1.48
N HIS A 88 16.34 -6.78 1.58
CA HIS A 88 17.65 -6.46 2.16
C HIS A 88 17.78 -6.89 3.63
N LYS A 89 16.67 -6.95 4.36
CA LYS A 89 16.62 -7.46 5.76
C LYS A 89 16.56 -8.98 5.85
N GLY A 90 16.57 -9.71 4.74
CA GLY A 90 16.48 -11.17 4.70
C GLY A 90 15.12 -11.71 5.13
N ILE A 91 14.05 -10.90 5.06
CA ILE A 91 12.70 -11.36 5.40
C ILE A 91 12.14 -12.14 4.21
N SER A 92 11.98 -13.46 4.37
CA SER A 92 11.27 -14.27 3.37
C SER A 92 9.80 -13.90 3.34
N MET A 93 9.33 -13.52 2.15
CA MET A 93 7.96 -13.10 1.89
C MET A 93 7.32 -13.97 0.79
N GLU A 94 7.84 -15.19 0.57
CA GLU A 94 7.41 -16.09 -0.52
C GLU A 94 5.90 -16.41 -0.49
N ASN A 95 5.30 -16.43 0.70
CA ASN A 95 3.86 -16.68 0.91
C ASN A 95 3.06 -15.40 1.16
N THR A 96 3.54 -14.25 0.67
CA THR A 96 2.84 -12.98 0.84
C THR A 96 2.00 -12.65 -0.37
N SER A 97 0.70 -12.46 -0.15
CA SER A 97 -0.22 -11.91 -1.14
C SER A 97 -0.44 -10.42 -0.92
N ILE A 98 -0.66 -9.67 -1.99
CA ILE A 98 -1.02 -8.25 -1.96
C ILE A 98 -2.35 -8.07 -2.67
N PHE A 99 -3.31 -7.43 -2.00
CA PHE A 99 -4.55 -6.99 -2.60
C PHE A 99 -4.52 -5.48 -2.70
N MET A 100 -4.82 -4.95 -3.88
CA MET A 100 -4.89 -3.51 -4.12
C MET A 100 -6.35 -3.08 -4.25
N GLU A 101 -6.72 -1.98 -3.59
CA GLU A 101 -8.07 -1.42 -3.57
C GLU A 101 -9.09 -2.49 -3.15
N TYR A 102 -8.99 -2.95 -1.90
CA TYR A 102 -9.85 -3.99 -1.36
C TYR A 102 -11.15 -3.39 -0.80
N PRO A 103 -12.33 -3.74 -1.35
CA PRO A 103 -13.61 -3.28 -0.81
C PRO A 103 -13.92 -3.95 0.53
N LEU A 104 -14.18 -3.13 1.54
CA LEU A 104 -14.56 -3.59 2.87
C LEU A 104 -16.03 -3.99 2.88
N ILE A 105 -16.28 -5.30 2.98
CA ILE A 105 -17.64 -5.84 3.12
C ILE A 105 -18.24 -5.27 4.42
N TYR A 106 -19.47 -4.75 4.36
CA TYR A 106 -20.14 -3.99 5.44
C TYR A 106 -19.45 -2.70 5.89
N GLY A 107 -18.39 -2.27 5.20
CA GLY A 107 -17.73 -0.98 5.45
C GLY A 107 -18.37 0.20 4.74
N ASN A 108 -19.69 0.16 4.45
CA ASN A 108 -20.41 1.26 3.80
C ASN A 108 -19.70 1.82 2.54
N HIS A 109 -19.31 0.94 1.62
CA HIS A 109 -18.59 1.27 0.37
C HIS A 109 -17.16 1.81 0.54
N MET A 110 -16.56 1.69 1.73
CA MET A 110 -15.14 1.96 1.96
C MET A 110 -14.25 0.91 1.30
N ARG A 111 -13.03 1.34 0.98
CA ARG A 111 -11.96 0.48 0.45
C ARG A 111 -10.67 0.78 1.20
N SER A 112 -9.84 -0.25 1.34
CA SER A 112 -8.46 -0.10 1.79
C SER A 112 -7.52 0.02 0.60
N ASP A 113 -6.51 0.87 0.70
CA ASP A 113 -5.51 1.05 -0.36
C ASP A 113 -4.83 -0.29 -0.68
N TYR A 114 -4.28 -0.98 0.35
CA TYR A 114 -3.71 -2.31 0.19
C TYR A 114 -3.97 -3.22 1.39
N LEU A 115 -4.14 -4.52 1.13
CA LEU A 115 -3.96 -5.57 2.13
C LEU A 115 -2.69 -6.36 1.82
N ILE A 116 -1.82 -6.54 2.81
CA ILE A 116 -0.72 -7.50 2.77
C ILE A 116 -1.14 -8.70 3.61
N VAL A 117 -1.17 -9.88 3.00
CA VAL A 117 -1.60 -11.12 3.66
C VAL A 117 -0.43 -12.09 3.71
N TYR A 118 -0.11 -12.57 4.91
CA TYR A 118 0.95 -13.56 5.17
C TYR A 118 0.46 -14.58 6.18
N ASP A 119 0.29 -15.84 5.78
CA ASP A 119 -0.25 -16.92 6.63
C ASP A 119 -1.53 -16.47 7.39
N ARG A 120 -1.49 -16.38 8.72
CA ARG A 120 -2.60 -15.94 9.59
C ARG A 120 -2.52 -14.45 9.97
N LEU A 121 -1.90 -13.64 9.13
CA LEU A 121 -1.76 -12.19 9.33
C LEU A 121 -2.31 -11.43 8.13
N ILE A 122 -3.15 -10.42 8.40
CA ILE A 122 -3.62 -9.43 7.46
C ILE A 122 -3.18 -8.05 7.95
N ILE A 123 -2.41 -7.35 7.12
CA ILE A 123 -2.00 -5.96 7.36
C ILE A 123 -2.80 -5.06 6.43
N VAL A 124 -3.66 -4.22 7.01
CA VAL A 124 -4.38 -3.15 6.33
C VAL A 124 -3.44 -1.95 6.19
N LEU A 125 -3.09 -1.60 4.96
CA LEU A 125 -2.22 -0.46 4.67
C LEU A 125 -3.03 0.69 4.05
N GLU A 126 -2.78 1.88 4.57
CA GLU A 126 -3.31 3.14 4.04
C GLU A 126 -2.17 4.13 3.83
N PHE A 127 -2.22 4.87 2.73
CA PHE A 127 -1.22 5.87 2.38
C PHE A 127 -1.82 7.27 2.31
N GLY A 128 -1.19 8.23 2.96
CA GLY A 128 -1.58 9.64 2.87
C GLY A 128 -0.47 10.50 2.31
N MET A 129 -0.76 11.29 1.28
CA MET A 129 0.18 12.33 0.85
C MET A 129 0.06 13.58 1.73
N PHE A 130 1.18 14.03 2.29
CA PHE A 130 1.28 15.29 3.01
C PHE A 130 1.35 16.44 1.99
N ASN A 131 0.37 17.35 2.04
CA ASN A 131 0.40 18.58 1.26
C ASN A 131 1.02 19.72 2.10
N GLN A 132 1.57 20.73 1.43
CA GLN A 132 2.33 21.82 2.06
C GLN A 132 1.52 22.72 3.02
N ASP A 133 0.19 22.56 3.11
CA ASP A 133 -0.63 23.22 4.14
C ASP A 133 -0.51 22.47 5.48
N GLU A 134 0.55 22.75 6.26
CA GLU A 134 0.92 22.03 7.48
C GLU A 134 -0.23 21.87 8.50
N LYS A 135 -1.04 22.91 8.75
CA LYS A 135 -2.18 22.83 9.68
C LYS A 135 -3.28 21.86 9.24
N ARG A 136 -3.51 21.72 7.93
CA ARG A 136 -4.50 20.76 7.40
C ARG A 136 -3.95 19.33 7.36
N SER A 137 -2.64 19.18 7.45
CA SER A 137 -1.99 17.88 7.30
C SER A 137 -2.01 17.05 8.58
N GLU A 138 -1.94 17.65 9.77
CA GLU A 138 -2.17 16.94 11.03
C GLU A 138 -3.61 16.41 11.13
N GLU A 139 -4.60 17.26 10.87
CA GLU A 139 -6.01 16.82 10.84
C GLU A 139 -6.25 15.70 9.82
N ARG A 140 -5.62 15.78 8.66
CA ARG A 140 -5.70 14.74 7.62
C ARG A 140 -5.03 13.44 8.07
N TYR A 141 -3.90 13.51 8.77
CA TYR A 141 -3.26 12.34 9.36
C TYR A 141 -4.17 11.66 10.39
N THR A 142 -4.72 12.43 11.33
CA THR A 142 -5.64 11.89 12.35
C THR A 142 -6.87 11.26 11.71
N LYS A 143 -7.44 11.88 10.67
CA LYS A 143 -8.57 11.31 9.91
C LYS A 143 -8.19 9.99 9.24
N LYS A 144 -7.07 9.94 8.51
CA LYS A 144 -6.63 8.68 7.87
C LYS A 144 -6.31 7.59 8.89
N LEU A 145 -5.75 7.95 10.04
CA LEU A 145 -5.51 6.99 11.12
C LEU A 145 -6.83 6.43 11.67
N GLN A 146 -7.83 7.27 11.90
CA GLN A 146 -9.16 6.85 12.32
C GLN A 146 -9.84 5.96 11.27
N GLU A 147 -9.78 6.33 9.99
CA GLU A 147 -10.27 5.52 8.86
C GLU A 147 -9.60 4.14 8.84
N SER A 148 -8.27 4.09 8.93
CA SER A 148 -7.49 2.85 8.96
C SER A 148 -7.85 1.95 10.16
N ILE A 149 -8.06 2.54 11.34
CA ILE A 149 -8.50 1.81 12.54
C ILE A 149 -9.91 1.23 12.32
N ASN A 150 -10.81 1.99 11.70
CA ASN A 150 -12.16 1.52 11.37
C ASN A 150 -12.10 0.38 10.35
N HIS A 151 -11.26 0.50 9.31
CA HIS A 151 -11.05 -0.54 8.29
C HIS A 151 -10.58 -1.85 8.92
N ARG A 152 -9.57 -1.77 9.79
CA ARG A 152 -9.09 -2.92 10.59
C ARG A 152 -10.20 -3.54 11.41
N GLN A 153 -10.99 -2.73 12.12
CA GLN A 153 -12.03 -3.24 13.01
C GLN A 153 -13.13 -3.96 12.24
N ILE A 154 -13.56 -3.39 11.10
CA ILE A 154 -14.56 -4.01 10.22
C ILE A 154 -14.05 -5.37 9.74
N LEU A 155 -12.81 -5.44 9.24
CA LEU A 155 -12.20 -6.70 8.80
C LEU A 155 -12.08 -7.71 9.94
N ALA A 156 -11.54 -7.29 11.09
CA ALA A 156 -11.34 -8.15 12.26
C ALA A 156 -12.66 -8.78 12.76
N ASN A 157 -13.78 -8.05 12.67
CA ASN A 157 -15.10 -8.55 13.06
C ASN A 157 -15.64 -9.63 12.11
N MET A 158 -15.14 -9.71 10.87
CA MET A 158 -15.64 -10.63 9.84
C MET A 158 -14.80 -11.89 9.67
N ILE A 159 -13.60 -11.93 10.23
CA ILE A 159 -12.67 -13.04 10.06
C ILE A 159 -12.52 -13.84 11.34
N HIS A 160 -11.99 -15.05 11.22
CA HIS A 160 -11.74 -15.92 12.37
C HIS A 160 -10.76 -15.26 13.35
N SER A 161 -11.01 -15.39 14.65
CA SER A 161 -10.18 -14.82 15.73
C SER A 161 -8.74 -15.32 15.79
N ASN A 162 -8.39 -16.32 14.97
CA ASN A 162 -7.04 -16.88 14.89
C ASN A 162 -6.21 -16.20 13.79
N VAL A 163 -6.83 -15.30 13.02
CA VAL A 163 -6.17 -14.46 12.03
C VAL A 163 -5.95 -13.09 12.65
N GLU A 164 -4.69 -12.68 12.74
CA GLU A 164 -4.31 -11.37 13.24
C GLU A 164 -4.59 -10.31 12.18
N VAL A 165 -5.36 -9.26 12.53
CA VAL A 165 -5.56 -8.09 11.67
C VAL A 165 -4.95 -6.87 12.33
N VAL A 166 -3.98 -6.28 11.65
CA VAL A 166 -3.33 -5.04 12.07
C VAL A 166 -3.46 -3.99 10.98
N ASN A 167 -3.24 -2.73 11.35
CA ASN A 167 -3.22 -1.64 10.37
C ASN A 167 -1.96 -0.79 10.49
N TYR A 168 -1.60 -0.14 9.40
CA TYR A 168 -0.54 0.84 9.37
C TYR A 168 -0.90 1.96 8.40
N VAL A 169 -0.69 3.21 8.82
CA VAL A 169 -0.85 4.38 7.98
C VAL A 169 0.51 4.99 7.72
N MET A 170 0.91 5.07 6.45
CA MET A 170 2.13 5.74 6.04
C MET A 170 1.80 7.10 5.44
N ILE A 171 2.43 8.15 5.97
CA ILE A 171 2.38 9.47 5.35
C ILE A 171 3.63 9.66 4.51
N TYR A 172 3.44 10.08 3.26
CA TYR A 172 4.54 10.34 2.34
C TYR A 172 4.48 11.78 1.82
N ARG A 173 5.63 12.30 1.41
CA ARG A 173 5.82 13.65 0.89
C ARG A 173 6.17 13.62 -0.60
N PRO A 174 5.86 14.66 -1.38
CA PRO A 174 6.32 14.74 -2.75
C PRO A 174 7.85 14.87 -2.83
N GLU A 175 8.49 14.13 -3.72
CA GLU A 175 9.94 14.01 -3.85
C GLU A 175 10.52 14.86 -4.98
N TYR A 176 9.68 15.33 -5.90
CA TYR A 176 10.14 16.02 -7.10
C TYR A 176 9.26 17.21 -7.44
N ASP A 177 9.88 18.32 -7.82
CA ASP A 177 9.21 19.47 -8.42
C ASP A 177 9.49 19.49 -9.93
N ARG A 178 8.44 19.21 -10.71
CA ARG A 178 8.52 19.13 -12.18
C ARG A 178 8.79 20.48 -12.83
N TYR A 179 8.33 21.60 -12.26
CA TYR A 179 8.48 22.92 -12.87
C TYR A 179 9.93 23.40 -12.85
N ILE A 180 10.60 23.23 -11.71
CA ILE A 180 12.03 23.57 -11.55
C ILE A 180 12.96 22.37 -11.79
N LYS A 181 12.39 21.22 -12.18
CA LYS A 181 13.08 19.95 -12.45
C LYS A 181 14.03 19.50 -11.33
N ARG A 182 13.62 19.66 -10.08
CA ARG A 182 14.48 19.47 -8.91
C ARG A 182 13.94 18.41 -7.95
N GLU A 183 14.85 17.61 -7.43
CA GLU A 183 14.56 16.68 -6.34
C GLU A 183 14.55 17.38 -4.98
N ILE A 184 13.55 17.05 -4.18
CA ILE A 184 13.34 17.58 -2.83
C ILE A 184 13.98 16.59 -1.86
N VAL A 185 15.29 16.73 -1.67
CA VAL A 185 16.14 15.79 -0.91
C VAL A 185 15.60 15.53 0.49
N GLU A 186 15.09 16.56 1.17
CA GLU A 186 14.47 16.41 2.50
C GLU A 186 13.28 15.45 2.48
N ASN A 187 12.40 15.57 1.48
CA ASN A 187 11.22 14.71 1.35
C ASN A 187 11.58 13.29 0.92
N ILE A 188 12.62 13.13 0.09
CA ILE A 188 13.16 11.81 -0.26
C ILE A 188 13.69 11.10 0.99
N ASN A 189 14.49 11.80 1.80
CA ASN A 189 15.02 11.25 3.04
C ASN A 189 13.90 10.92 4.04
N TYR A 190 12.89 11.79 4.15
CA TYR A 190 11.70 11.52 4.96
C TYR A 190 10.99 10.24 4.50
N ASN A 191 10.65 10.13 3.21
CA ASN A 191 9.98 8.94 2.67
C ASN A 191 10.81 7.66 2.82
N HIS A 192 12.13 7.73 2.68
CA HIS A 192 13.02 6.60 2.97
C HIS A 192 12.94 6.16 4.43
N ASN A 193 12.90 7.10 5.38
CA ASN A 193 12.75 6.77 6.80
C ASN A 193 11.39 6.12 7.08
N GLU A 194 10.30 6.68 6.55
CA GLU A 194 8.95 6.11 6.68
C GLU A 194 8.85 4.71 6.04
N THR A 195 9.48 4.51 4.87
CA THR A 195 9.60 3.20 4.21
C THR A 195 10.28 2.19 5.12
N LYS A 196 11.39 2.57 5.77
CA LYS A 196 12.12 1.70 6.71
C LYS A 196 11.29 1.38 7.95
N LEU A 197 10.53 2.33 8.48
CA LEU A 197 9.65 2.12 9.62
C LEU A 197 8.55 1.09 9.29
N LEU A 198 7.88 1.25 8.15
CA LEU A 198 6.88 0.29 7.69
C LEU A 198 7.50 -1.09 7.38
N ALA A 199 8.65 -1.13 6.73
CA ALA A 199 9.36 -2.40 6.50
C ALA A 199 9.72 -3.10 7.82
N ASN A 200 10.18 -2.37 8.84
CA ASN A 200 10.44 -2.92 10.17
C ASN A 200 9.17 -3.43 10.84
N PHE A 201 8.06 -2.69 10.74
CA PHE A 201 6.77 -3.11 11.27
C PHE A 201 6.31 -4.44 10.65
N ILE A 202 6.32 -4.54 9.31
CA ILE A 202 5.96 -5.76 8.58
C ILE A 202 6.89 -6.90 8.98
N ALA A 203 8.20 -6.67 8.98
CA ALA A 203 9.20 -7.68 9.35
C ALA A 203 8.95 -8.25 10.75
N ASN A 204 8.66 -7.39 11.72
CA ASN A 204 8.37 -7.82 13.09
C ASN A 204 7.10 -8.68 13.15
N LYS A 205 6.03 -8.29 12.44
CA LYS A 205 4.78 -9.05 12.40
C LYS A 205 4.93 -10.40 11.71
N VAL A 206 5.66 -10.45 10.60
CA VAL A 206 5.96 -11.69 9.88
C VAL A 206 6.82 -12.64 10.73
N LYS A 207 7.86 -12.15 11.39
CA LYS A 207 8.69 -12.96 12.29
C LYS A 207 7.89 -13.60 13.42
N LEU A 208 6.98 -12.84 14.05
CA LEU A 208 6.10 -13.38 15.09
C LEU A 208 5.24 -14.54 14.56
N GLN A 209 4.68 -14.41 13.35
CA GLN A 209 3.90 -15.49 12.73
C GLN A 209 4.78 -16.73 12.44
N GLN A 210 6.02 -16.53 12.00
CA GLN A 210 6.98 -17.62 11.79
C GLN A 210 7.31 -18.36 13.09
N GLU A 211 7.46 -17.64 14.21
CA GLU A 211 7.68 -18.23 15.54
C GLU A 211 6.48 -19.06 16.02
N PHE A 212 5.27 -18.75 15.58
CA PHE A 212 4.05 -19.52 15.88
C PHE A 212 3.79 -20.67 14.90
N SER A 213 4.65 -20.88 13.90
CA SER A 213 4.51 -22.00 12.98
C SER A 213 4.70 -23.33 13.71
N ALA A 214 3.99 -24.38 13.26
CA ALA A 214 4.08 -25.70 13.88
C ALA A 214 5.52 -26.23 13.93
N LEU A 215 6.31 -25.99 12.87
CA LEU A 215 7.72 -26.37 12.81
C LEU A 215 8.54 -25.65 13.90
N ALA A 216 8.42 -24.32 14.01
CA ALA A 216 9.13 -23.56 15.03
C ALA A 216 8.72 -23.96 16.46
N GLN A 217 7.47 -24.37 16.66
CA GLN A 217 7.00 -24.88 17.95
C GLN A 217 7.56 -26.27 18.27
N LEU A 218 7.64 -27.17 17.27
CA LEU A 218 8.28 -28.48 17.42
C LEU A 218 9.77 -28.36 17.73
N GLU A 219 10.49 -27.45 17.08
CA GLU A 219 11.90 -27.17 17.36
C GLU A 219 12.13 -26.77 18.82
N LYS A 220 11.23 -25.97 19.41
CA LYS A 220 11.34 -25.50 20.80
C LYS A 220 11.16 -26.61 21.84
N ILE A 221 10.39 -27.66 21.53
CA ILE A 221 10.12 -28.77 22.45
C ILE A 221 10.98 -30.01 22.17
N SER A 222 11.81 -29.96 21.12
CA SER A 222 12.73 -31.04 20.75
C SER A 222 14.05 -31.00 21.51
N PHE A 223 14.16 -30.16 22.55
CA PHE A 223 15.28 -30.04 23.48
C PHE A 223 14.88 -30.46 24.90
#